data_AF-A0A7K0CNI8-F1
#
_entry.id   AF-A0A7K0CNI8-F1
#
_cell.length_a   1.000
_cell.length_b   1.000
_cell.length_c   1.000
_cell.angle_alpha   90.00
_cell.angle_beta   90.00
_cell.angle_gamma   90.00
#
_symmetry.space_group_name_H-M   'P 1'
#
loop_
_entity.id
_entity.type
_entity.pdbx_description
1 polymer ?
#
loop_
_entity_poly.entity_id
_entity_poly.type
_entity_poly.pdbx_seq_one_letter_code
_entity_poly.pdbx_strand_id
1 'polypeptide(L)'
;MSDIRIIGDPPDAEPITKTLTPADFEAVHYGSPVTSLGEHGEWLLILGHPGRRRAWAVFNRHIRTHLGERHGLTDWWGRPHRDWNQFLTEEWVVIRPDEDDGEDQGGWCADWDGGKDAPGAVPVTVLDVG
;
A
#
# COMPACT_ATOMS: atom_id res chain seq x y z
N MET A 1 -4.11 23.81 16.44
CA MET A 1 -2.66 24.11 16.46
C MET A 1 -2.09 23.33 17.63
N SER A 2 -1.51 22.16 17.35
CA SER A 2 -0.95 21.32 18.40
C SER A 2 0.25 20.54 17.85
N ASP A 3 1.40 20.93 18.38
CA ASP A 3 2.61 20.20 18.74
C ASP A 3 3.40 19.41 17.68
N ILE A 4 4.45 20.10 17.22
CA ILE A 4 5.71 19.49 16.77
C ILE A 4 6.44 18.95 18.01
N ARG A 5 6.87 17.69 17.98
CA ARG A 5 7.93 17.18 18.87
C ARG A 5 8.94 16.39 18.07
N ILE A 6 10.19 16.85 18.14
CA ILE A 6 11.39 16.15 17.71
C ILE A 6 11.95 15.47 18.96
N ILE A 7 12.14 14.15 18.93
CA ILE A 7 12.96 13.41 19.90
C ILE A 7 13.91 12.55 19.07
N GLY A 8 15.19 12.67 19.40
CA GLY A 8 16.31 12.48 18.49
C GLY A 8 16.69 11.04 18.18
N ASP A 9 17.07 10.85 16.92
CA ASP A 9 17.83 9.68 16.46
C ASP A 9 19.33 9.87 16.68
N PRO A 10 20.09 8.80 16.98
CA PRO A 10 21.54 8.83 16.82
C PRO A 10 21.90 9.07 15.34
N PRO A 11 22.91 9.91 15.03
CA PRO A 11 23.16 10.44 13.69
C PRO A 11 23.65 9.44 12.62
N ASP A 12 23.72 8.14 12.92
CA ASP A 12 24.37 7.13 12.06
C ASP A 12 23.56 5.82 11.87
N ALA A 13 22.27 5.77 12.22
CA ALA A 13 21.44 4.64 11.82
C ALA A 13 21.08 4.80 10.34
N GLU A 14 21.73 4.03 9.45
CA GLU A 14 21.26 3.94 8.07
C GLU A 14 19.78 3.56 8.08
N PRO A 15 18.91 4.27 7.34
CA PRO A 15 17.49 3.92 7.30
C PRO A 15 17.39 2.47 6.87
N ILE A 16 16.80 1.61 7.73
CA ILE A 16 16.58 0.19 7.42
C ILE A 16 15.57 0.14 6.29
N THR A 17 16.08 0.26 5.07
CA THR A 17 15.31 0.23 3.83
C THR A 17 15.21 -1.23 3.43
N LYS A 18 14.20 -1.93 3.98
CA LYS A 18 13.89 -3.26 3.50
C LYS A 18 13.31 -3.14 2.10
N THR A 19 13.99 -3.73 1.11
CA THR A 19 13.38 -3.93 -0.21
C THR A 19 12.26 -4.94 -0.07
N LEU A 20 11.02 -4.51 -0.32
CA LEU A 20 9.88 -5.39 -0.30
C LEU A 20 10.02 -6.49 -1.36
N THR A 21 9.71 -7.70 -0.95
CA THR A 21 9.67 -8.88 -1.82
C THR A 21 8.22 -9.35 -1.95
N PRO A 22 7.88 -10.17 -2.96
CA PRO A 22 6.54 -10.76 -3.05
C PRO A 22 6.08 -11.53 -1.80
N ALA A 23 7.02 -12.00 -0.96
CA ALA A 23 6.70 -12.71 0.28
C ALA A 23 6.20 -11.78 1.40
N ASP A 24 6.39 -10.47 1.25
CA ASP A 24 5.92 -9.45 2.18
C ASP A 24 4.47 -9.01 1.88
N PHE A 25 3.83 -9.61 0.87
CA PHE A 25 2.48 -9.29 0.42
C PHE A 25 1.53 -10.46 0.69
N GLU A 26 0.26 -10.14 0.95
CA GLU A 26 -0.80 -11.13 1.18
C GLU A 26 -0.96 -12.11 0.02
N ALA A 27 -0.82 -11.63 -1.23
CA ALA A 27 -0.98 -12.46 -2.40
C ALA A 27 -0.15 -11.99 -3.59
N VAL A 28 -0.05 -12.87 -4.59
CA VAL A 28 0.41 -12.53 -5.94
C VAL A 28 -0.70 -12.88 -6.93
N HIS A 29 -1.16 -11.90 -7.71
CA HIS A 29 -2.16 -12.11 -8.75
C HIS A 29 -1.63 -11.60 -10.08
N TYR A 30 -1.77 -12.40 -11.14
CA TYR A 30 -1.29 -12.05 -12.49
C TYR A 30 0.20 -11.62 -12.52
N GLY A 31 1.02 -12.15 -11.61
CA GLY A 31 2.44 -11.81 -11.47
C GLY A 31 2.72 -10.53 -10.68
N SER A 32 1.71 -9.89 -10.09
CA SER A 32 1.84 -8.68 -9.27
C SER A 32 1.57 -8.99 -7.80
N PRO A 33 2.53 -8.74 -6.89
CA PRO A 33 2.30 -8.77 -5.45
C PRO A 33 1.28 -7.72 -5.05
N VAL A 34 0.33 -8.08 -4.18
CA VAL A 34 -0.78 -7.24 -3.75
C VAL A 34 -1.11 -7.48 -2.29
N THR A 35 -1.41 -6.40 -1.57
CA THR A 35 -1.83 -6.41 -0.17
C THR A 35 -2.91 -5.36 0.06
N SER A 36 -3.68 -5.54 1.11
CA SER A 36 -4.52 -4.51 1.71
C SER A 36 -3.76 -3.75 2.82
N LEU A 37 -4.13 -2.49 3.05
CA LEU A 37 -3.68 -1.64 4.15
C LEU A 37 -4.91 -1.00 4.82
N GLY A 38 -4.79 -0.73 6.13
CA GLY A 38 -5.88 -0.24 6.96
C GLY A 38 -6.71 -1.37 7.61
N GLU A 39 -7.55 -1.04 8.59
CA GLU A 39 -8.28 -2.02 9.41
C GLU A 39 -9.29 -2.82 8.60
N HIS A 40 -9.78 -2.26 7.49
CA HIS A 40 -10.80 -2.88 6.64
C HIS A 40 -10.39 -2.97 5.17
N GLY A 41 -9.11 -2.79 4.88
CA GLY A 41 -8.59 -2.77 3.51
C GLY A 41 -9.00 -1.50 2.76
N GLU A 42 -9.05 -0.36 3.46
CA GLU A 42 -9.34 0.96 2.91
C GLU A 42 -8.41 1.30 1.75
N TRP A 43 -7.19 0.79 1.74
CA TRP A 43 -6.26 0.94 0.63
C TRP A 43 -5.79 -0.42 0.13
N LEU A 44 -5.73 -0.58 -1.19
CA LEU A 44 -5.10 -1.73 -1.83
C LEU A 44 -3.81 -1.30 -2.52
N LEU A 45 -2.75 -2.07 -2.35
CA LEU A 45 -1.42 -1.73 -2.84
C LEU A 45 -0.86 -2.89 -3.68
N ILE A 46 -0.40 -2.56 -4.89
CA ILE A 46 0.36 -3.45 -5.77
C ILE A 46 1.81 -2.98 -5.84
N LEU A 47 2.75 -3.92 -5.73
CA LEU A 47 4.14 -3.63 -6.03
C LEU A 47 4.33 -3.42 -7.55
N GLY A 48 4.83 -2.24 -7.91
CA GLY A 48 5.08 -1.80 -9.28
C GLY A 48 3.96 -0.98 -9.92
N HIS A 49 4.21 -0.56 -11.16
CA HIS A 49 3.27 0.15 -12.03
C HIS A 49 2.83 -0.75 -13.19
N PRO A 50 1.96 -1.76 -12.96
CA PRO A 50 1.54 -2.70 -13.99
C PRO A 50 0.61 -2.08 -15.04
N GLY A 51 0.26 -0.80 -14.90
CA GLY A 51 -0.74 -0.10 -15.67
C GLY A 51 -2.18 -0.43 -15.25
N ARG A 52 -3.07 0.54 -15.45
CA ARG A 52 -4.45 0.54 -14.94
C ARG A 52 -5.21 -0.77 -15.16
N ARG A 53 -5.20 -1.30 -16.39
CA ARG A 53 -5.96 -2.51 -16.73
C ARG A 53 -5.53 -3.73 -15.92
N ARG A 54 -4.22 -3.90 -15.70
CA ARG A 54 -3.70 -5.01 -14.91
C ARG A 54 -3.93 -4.77 -13.42
N ALA A 55 -3.72 -3.54 -12.95
CA ALA A 55 -4.03 -3.18 -11.56
C ALA A 55 -5.49 -3.51 -11.20
N TRP A 56 -6.45 -3.15 -12.05
CA TRP A 56 -7.86 -3.52 -11.87
C TRP A 56 -8.11 -5.02 -11.77
N ALA A 57 -7.46 -5.82 -12.62
CA ALA A 57 -7.61 -7.27 -12.58
C ALA A 57 -7.07 -7.85 -11.26
N VAL A 58 -5.91 -7.35 -10.82
CA VAL A 58 -5.25 -7.74 -9.58
C VAL A 58 -6.12 -7.40 -8.37
N PHE A 59 -6.56 -6.14 -8.23
CA PHE A 59 -7.39 -5.70 -7.11
C PHE A 59 -8.73 -6.45 -7.05
N ASN A 60 -9.41 -6.61 -8.18
CA ASN A 60 -10.67 -7.38 -8.21
C ASN A 60 -10.48 -8.83 -7.77
N ARG A 61 -9.36 -9.45 -8.16
CA ARG A 61 -9.06 -10.82 -7.73
C ARG A 61 -8.74 -10.87 -6.25
N HIS A 62 -7.94 -9.93 -5.76
CA HIS A 62 -7.52 -9.85 -4.37
C HIS A 62 -8.73 -9.71 -3.45
N ILE A 63 -9.58 -8.73 -3.72
CA ILE A 63 -10.84 -8.48 -3.03
C ILE A 63 -11.70 -9.74 -2.91
N ARG A 64 -11.93 -10.45 -4.03
CA ARG A 64 -12.78 -11.65 -4.05
C ARG A 64 -12.21 -12.82 -3.26
N THR A 65 -10.90 -12.82 -3.02
CA THR A 65 -10.20 -13.96 -2.43
C THR A 65 -9.84 -13.73 -0.97
N HIS A 66 -9.47 -12.51 -0.59
CA HIS A 66 -8.93 -12.19 0.74
C HIS A 66 -9.90 -11.40 1.59
N LEU A 67 -10.75 -10.59 0.97
CA LEU A 67 -11.61 -9.66 1.69
C LEU A 67 -13.10 -10.07 1.67
N GLY A 68 -13.39 -11.31 1.25
CA GLY A 68 -14.72 -11.93 1.37
C GLY A 68 -15.78 -11.39 0.40
N GLU A 69 -15.53 -10.30 -0.31
CA GLU A 69 -16.47 -9.69 -1.24
C GLU A 69 -16.57 -10.47 -2.54
N ARG A 70 -17.49 -11.44 -2.57
CA ARG A 70 -17.73 -12.36 -3.70
C ARG A 70 -17.88 -11.66 -5.04
N HIS A 71 -18.32 -10.41 -5.02
CA HIS A 71 -18.68 -9.66 -6.19
C HIS A 71 -17.54 -8.78 -6.76
N GLY A 72 -16.52 -8.45 -5.96
CA GLY A 72 -15.42 -7.57 -6.39
C GLY A 72 -15.72 -6.08 -6.20
N LEU A 73 -14.91 -5.23 -6.84
CA LEU A 73 -14.95 -3.76 -6.67
C LEU A 73 -16.28 -3.10 -7.06
N THR A 74 -17.06 -3.74 -7.94
CA THR A 74 -18.32 -3.16 -8.43
C THR A 74 -19.43 -3.14 -7.39
N ASP A 75 -19.35 -4.03 -6.39
CA ASP A 75 -20.45 -4.26 -5.47
C ASP A 75 -20.05 -3.91 -4.02
N TRP A 76 -18.76 -3.88 -3.70
CA TRP A 76 -18.24 -3.54 -2.36
C TRP A 76 -18.80 -2.20 -1.85
N TRP A 77 -18.88 -1.17 -2.70
CA TRP A 77 -19.35 0.18 -2.30
C TRP A 77 -20.52 0.72 -3.14
N GLY A 78 -21.15 -0.11 -3.97
CA GLY A 78 -22.26 0.30 -4.83
C GLY A 78 -21.92 1.38 -5.88
N ARG A 79 -20.63 1.64 -6.13
CA ARG A 79 -20.15 2.62 -7.14
C ARG A 79 -19.85 1.94 -8.48
N PRO A 80 -20.27 2.53 -9.62
CA PRO A 80 -20.00 1.95 -10.94
C PRO A 80 -18.50 1.99 -11.27
N HIS A 81 -18.00 0.96 -11.97
CA HIS A 81 -16.60 0.73 -12.33
C HIS A 81 -15.83 1.97 -12.86
N ARG A 82 -16.51 2.87 -13.60
CA ARG A 82 -15.87 4.05 -14.20
C ARG A 82 -15.45 5.11 -13.17
N ASP A 83 -16.11 5.14 -12.02
CA ASP A 83 -15.86 6.15 -10.98
C ASP A 83 -14.59 5.83 -10.18
N TRP A 84 -14.10 4.59 -10.27
CA TRP A 84 -12.96 4.16 -9.45
C TRP A 84 -11.59 4.50 -10.05
N ASN A 85 -11.52 4.77 -11.35
CA ASN A 85 -10.28 5.12 -12.04
C ASN A 85 -9.61 6.40 -11.53
N GLN A 86 -10.34 7.24 -10.81
CA GLN A 86 -9.83 8.47 -10.21
C GLN A 86 -9.14 8.21 -8.85
N PHE A 87 -9.41 7.06 -8.22
CA PHE A 87 -8.80 6.65 -6.95
C PHE A 87 -7.60 5.72 -7.14
N LEU A 88 -7.26 5.41 -8.40
CA LEU A 88 -6.11 4.61 -8.73
C LEU A 88 -4.93 5.51 -9.09
N THR A 89 -3.90 5.48 -8.24
CA THR A 89 -2.68 6.29 -8.37
C THR A 89 -1.45 5.39 -8.53
N GLU A 90 -0.47 5.90 -9.28
CA GLU A 90 0.86 5.28 -9.41
C GLU A 90 1.83 6.17 -8.65
N GLU A 91 2.35 5.65 -7.54
CA GLU A 91 3.16 6.40 -6.58
C GLU A 91 4.52 5.72 -6.37
N TRP A 92 5.42 6.43 -5.69
CA TRP A 92 6.68 5.91 -5.18
C TRP A 92 6.69 6.04 -3.67
N VAL A 93 6.94 4.95 -2.97
CA VAL A 93 6.89 4.91 -1.51
C VAL A 93 8.15 4.32 -0.92
N VAL A 94 8.52 4.81 0.25
CA VAL A 94 9.49 4.13 1.12
C VAL A 94 8.68 3.38 2.18
N ILE A 95 8.71 2.05 2.14
CA ILE A 95 8.07 1.23 3.18
C ILE A 95 9.10 0.93 4.27
N ARG A 96 8.74 1.23 5.52
CA ARG A 96 9.60 1.07 6.68
C ARG A 96 8.86 0.28 7.76
N PRO A 97 9.57 -0.40 8.67
CA PRO A 97 8.93 -0.87 9.90
C PRO A 97 8.29 0.33 10.58
N ASP A 98 7.10 0.15 11.16
CA ASP A 98 6.53 1.15 12.03
C ASP A 98 7.42 1.29 13.26
N GLU A 99 7.88 2.50 13.54
CA GLU A 99 8.78 2.81 14.65
C GLU A 99 8.01 3.15 15.93
N ASP A 100 6.66 3.14 15.89
CA ASP A 100 5.84 3.39 17.06
C ASP A 100 5.84 2.16 17.99
N ASP A 101 6.59 2.27 19.10
CA ASP A 101 6.75 1.29 20.20
C ASP A 101 5.48 1.10 21.06
N GLY A 102 4.29 1.38 20.50
CA GLY A 102 3.01 0.95 21.09
C GLY A 102 2.95 -0.58 21.15
N GLU A 103 2.30 -1.14 22.17
CA GLU A 103 2.35 -2.58 22.54
C GLU A 103 2.01 -3.61 21.42
N ASP A 104 1.59 -3.18 20.23
CA ASP A 104 1.36 -3.99 19.04
C ASP A 104 2.56 -3.95 18.08
N GLN A 105 3.60 -4.71 18.42
CA GLN A 105 4.80 -4.90 17.61
C GLN A 105 4.47 -5.48 16.22
N GLY A 106 4.83 -4.75 15.14
CA GLY A 106 5.01 -5.35 13.81
C GLY A 106 4.35 -4.67 12.62
N GLY A 107 3.91 -3.41 12.73
CA GLY A 107 3.37 -2.64 11.62
C GLY A 107 4.41 -2.30 10.54
N TRP A 108 3.95 -2.08 9.31
CA TRP A 108 4.74 -1.43 8.25
C TRP A 108 4.10 -0.09 7.93
N CYS A 109 4.92 0.96 7.84
CA CYS A 109 4.50 2.29 7.43
C CYS A 109 4.93 2.56 5.98
N ALA A 110 4.05 3.19 5.20
CA ALA A 110 4.38 3.70 3.87
C ALA A 110 4.59 5.22 3.94
N ASP A 111 5.81 5.66 3.65
CA ASP A 111 6.15 7.08 3.48
C ASP A 111 6.02 7.48 2.01
N TRP A 112 5.12 8.42 1.75
CA TRP A 112 4.76 8.94 0.43
C TRP A 112 5.53 10.22 0.08
N ASP A 113 6.17 10.88 1.06
CA ASP A 113 6.75 12.22 0.90
C ASP A 113 8.12 12.19 0.22
N GLY A 114 8.80 11.04 0.22
CA GLY A 114 10.13 10.87 -0.37
C GLY A 114 10.15 10.90 -1.91
N GLY A 115 9.03 10.54 -2.55
CA GLY A 115 8.95 10.41 -4.01
C GLY A 115 9.93 9.38 -4.60
N LYS A 116 10.09 9.39 -5.93
CA LYS A 116 10.86 8.36 -6.67
C LYS A 116 12.37 8.34 -6.38
N ASP A 117 12.92 9.48 -5.97
CA ASP A 117 14.36 9.68 -5.81
C ASP A 117 14.81 9.44 -4.37
N ALA A 118 13.88 9.18 -3.44
CA ALA A 118 14.21 8.81 -2.08
C ALA A 118 14.91 7.45 -2.03
N PRO A 119 15.96 7.30 -1.18
CA PRO A 119 16.59 6.00 -0.95
C PRO A 119 15.57 4.95 -0.51
N GLY A 120 15.55 3.81 -1.21
CA GLY A 120 14.63 2.71 -0.93
C GLY A 120 13.20 2.91 -1.44
N ALA A 121 12.93 3.98 -2.20
CA ALA A 121 11.64 4.17 -2.84
C ALA A 121 11.35 3.04 -3.84
N VAL A 122 10.17 2.45 -3.73
CA VAL A 122 9.66 1.43 -4.64
C VAL A 122 8.40 1.93 -5.35
N PRO A 123 8.23 1.60 -6.63
CA PRO A 123 7.01 1.94 -7.35
C PRO A 123 5.86 1.12 -6.79
N VAL A 124 4.73 1.76 -6.54
CA VAL A 124 3.49 1.10 -6.12
C VAL A 124 2.31 1.66 -6.90
N THR A 125 1.32 0.81 -7.13
CA THR A 125 0.00 1.25 -7.60
C THR A 125 -0.97 1.10 -6.45
N VAL A 126 -1.65 2.18 -6.12
CA VAL A 126 -2.58 2.24 -4.99
C VAL A 126 -3.98 2.41 -5.53
N LEU A 127 -4.93 1.75 -4.88
CA LEU A 127 -6.34 2.04 -5.00
C LEU A 127 -6.85 2.45 -3.63
N ASP A 128 -7.26 3.71 -3.52
CA ASP A 128 -7.98 4.22 -2.36
C ASP A 128 -9.46 3.84 -2.47
N VAL A 129 -9.93 2.99 -1.55
CA VAL A 129 -11.32 2.55 -1.50
C VAL A 129 -12.13 3.17 -0.36
N GLY A 130 -11.58 4.22 0.28
CA GLY A 130 -12.13 4.94 1.43
C GLY A 130 -13.65 5.09 1.53
#